data_AF-A0A352NR69-F1
#
_entry.id   AF-A0A352NR69-F1
#
_cell.length_a   1.000
_cell.length_b   1.000
_cell.length_c   1.000
_cell.angle_alpha   90.00
_cell.angle_beta   90.00
_cell.angle_gamma   90.00
#
_symmetry.space_group_name_H-M   'P 1'
#
loop_
_entity.id
_entity.type
_entity.pdbx_description
1 polymer ?
#
loop_
_entity_poly.entity_id
_entity_poly.type
_entity_poly.pdbx_seq_one_letter_code
_entity_poly.pdbx_strand_id
1 'polypeptide(L)' 'YIELKAYNKSERYLKKAIAANSFDEEAYELMMWVCFYMGNKIELVRHYKKLSDLFKKELQMKPKESTIRLYKNLIMKL' A
#
# COMPACT_ATOMS: atom_id res chain seq x y z
N TYR A 1 -4.45 0.72 -14.50
CA TYR A 1 -5.85 0.65 -14.03
C TYR A 1 -6.24 1.79 -13.09
N ILE A 2 -5.32 2.28 -12.25
CA ILE A 2 -5.57 3.43 -11.35
C ILE A 2 -5.91 4.70 -12.16
N GLU A 3 -5.14 5.00 -13.21
CA GLU A 3 -5.39 6.15 -14.09
C GLU A 3 -6.75 6.06 -14.80
N LEU A 4 -7.23 4.84 -15.06
CA LEU A 4 -8.55 4.56 -15.64
C LEU A 4 -9.66 4.56 -14.58
N LYS A 5 -9.37 4.96 -13.33
CA LYS A 5 -10.26 4.91 -12.16
C LYS A 5 -10.87 3.52 -11.87
N ALA A 6 -10.27 2.46 -12.42
CA ALA A 6 -10.71 1.09 -12.24
C ALA A 6 -10.12 0.51 -10.95
N TYR A 7 -10.50 1.08 -9.80
CA TYR A 7 -9.88 0.79 -8.50
C TYR A 7 -10.07 -0.66 -8.06
N ASN A 8 -11.25 -1.25 -8.24
CA ASN A 8 -11.51 -2.66 -7.90
C ASN A 8 -10.62 -3.63 -8.70
N LYS A 9 -10.38 -3.34 -9.99
CA LYS A 9 -9.46 -4.14 -10.80
C LYS A 9 -8.02 -3.94 -10.36
N SER A 10 -7.63 -2.70 -10.05
CA SER A 10 -6.31 -2.36 -9.53
C SER A 10 -6.02 -3.11 -8.24
N GLU A 11 -6.93 -3.05 -7.27
CA GLU A 11 -6.86 -3.77 -6.00
C GLU A 11 -6.68 -5.28 -6.21
N ARG A 12 -7.48 -5.88 -7.12
CA ARG A 12 -7.39 -7.32 -7.42
C ARG A 12 -6.02 -7.73 -7.94
N TYR A 13 -5.43 -6.96 -8.86
CA TYR A 13 -4.12 -7.29 -9.41
C TYR A 13 -2.99 -6.99 -8.41
N LEU A 14 -3.10 -5.92 -7.63
CA LEU A 14 -2.13 -5.60 -6.59
C LEU A 14 -2.11 -6.64 -5.47
N LYS A 15 -3.27 -7.20 -5.10
CA LYS A 15 -3.32 -8.36 -4.16
C LYS A 15 -2.53 -9.55 -4.69
N LYS A 16 -2.58 -9.82 -6.00
CA LYS A 16 -1.79 -10.89 -6.64
C LYS A 16 -0.30 -10.56 -6.66
N ALA A 17 0.07 -9.31 -6.98
CA ALA A 17 1.46 -8.86 -6.96
C ALA A 17 2.09 -8.99 -5.57
N ILE A 18 1.38 -8.52 -4.53
CA ILE A 18 1.81 -8.65 -3.13
C ILE A 18 1.91 -10.12 -2.70
N ALA A 19 1.01 -10.98 -3.18
CA ALA A 19 1.09 -12.41 -2.89
C ALA A 19 2.31 -13.07 -3.56
N ALA A 20 2.69 -12.63 -4.76
CA ALA A 20 3.87 -13.12 -5.48
C ALA A 20 5.18 -12.60 -4.86
N ASN A 21 5.21 -11.35 -4.43
CA ASN A 21 6.33 -10.75 -3.71
C ASN A 21 5.81 -9.90 -2.54
N SER A 22 5.91 -10.43 -1.33
CA SER A 22 5.40 -9.75 -0.13
C SER A 22 6.26 -8.56 0.30
N PHE A 23 7.49 -8.43 -0.19
CA PHE A 23 8.39 -7.31 0.11
C PHE A 23 8.38 -6.20 -0.96
N ASP A 24 7.52 -6.31 -1.98
CA ASP A 24 7.39 -5.32 -3.05
C ASP A 24 6.70 -4.04 -2.53
N GLU A 25 7.49 -3.08 -2.04
CA GLU A 25 6.98 -1.81 -1.52
C GLU A 25 6.16 -1.04 -2.56
N GLU A 26 6.53 -1.10 -3.85
CA GLU A 26 5.82 -0.37 -4.91
C GLU A 26 4.38 -0.91 -5.06
N ALA A 27 4.20 -2.23 -4.98
CA ALA A 27 2.87 -2.83 -4.97
C ALA A 27 2.01 -2.36 -3.77
N TYR A 28 2.63 -2.18 -2.60
CA TYR A 28 1.93 -1.63 -1.43
C TYR A 28 1.67 -0.12 -1.57
N GLU A 29 2.59 0.66 -2.13
CA GLU A 29 2.41 2.08 -2.42
C GLU A 29 1.21 2.30 -3.36
N LEU A 30 1.14 1.53 -4.45
CA LEU A 30 0.02 1.55 -5.39
C LEU A 30 -1.29 1.11 -4.72
N MET A 31 -1.23 0.12 -3.81
CA MET A 31 -2.40 -0.30 -3.05
C MET A 31 -2.92 0.83 -2.14
N MET A 32 -2.02 1.55 -1.47
CA MET A 32 -2.39 2.70 -0.64
C MET A 32 -3.06 3.80 -1.48
N TRP A 33 -2.57 4.08 -2.70
CA TRP A 33 -3.24 4.98 -3.63
C TRP A 33 -4.65 4.50 -4.02
N VAL A 34 -4.82 3.21 -4.31
CA VAL A 34 -6.13 2.62 -4.61
C VAL A 34 -7.09 2.81 -3.44
N CYS A 35 -6.66 2.47 -2.21
CA CYS A 35 -7.46 2.67 -1.01
C CYS A 35 -7.80 4.15 -0.78
N PHE A 36 -6.85 5.05 -1.04
CA PHE A 36 -7.05 6.50 -0.96
C PHE A 36 -8.17 6.96 -1.91
N TYR A 37 -8.09 6.60 -3.18
CA TYR A 37 -9.09 6.99 -4.17
C TYR A 37 -10.46 6.35 -3.94
N MET A 38 -10.51 5.22 -3.24
CA MET A 38 -11.76 4.59 -2.79
C MET A 38 -12.31 5.19 -1.49
N GLY A 39 -11.61 6.13 -0.84
CA GLY A 39 -11.97 6.67 0.47
C GLY A 39 -11.86 5.66 1.61
N ASN A 40 -11.18 4.52 1.40
CA ASN A 40 -11.10 3.44 2.37
C ASN A 40 -9.87 3.60 3.27
N LYS A 41 -10.00 4.46 4.29
CA LYS A 41 -8.95 4.73 5.29
C LYS A 41 -8.48 3.46 6.00
N ILE A 42 -9.41 2.58 6.34
CA ILE A 42 -9.14 1.38 7.14
C ILE A 42 -8.20 0.46 6.38
N GLU A 43 -8.51 0.18 5.11
CA GLU A 43 -7.66 -0.67 4.27
C GLU A 43 -6.31 -0.02 3.97
N LEU A 44 -6.26 1.30 3.79
CA LEU A 44 -5.00 2.03 3.61
C LEU A 44 -4.05 1.80 4.80
N VAL A 45 -4.53 2.05 6.02
CA VAL A 45 -3.76 1.82 7.25
C VAL A 45 -3.36 0.36 7.38
N ARG A 46 -4.28 -0.57 7.07
CA ARG A 46 -4.04 -2.01 7.15
C ARG A 46 -2.89 -2.43 6.23
N HIS A 47 -2.88 -1.95 4.99
CA HIS A 47 -1.83 -2.29 4.03
C HIS A 47 -0.47 -1.73 4.43
N TYR A 48 -0.40 -0.46 4.85
CA TYR A 48 0.85 0.10 5.35
C TYR A 48 1.37 -0.64 6.59
N LYS A 49 0.50 -0.93 7.55
CA LYS A 49 0.87 -1.67 8.77
C LYS A 49 1.38 -3.07 8.45
N LYS A 50 0.72 -3.78 7.53
CA LYS A 50 1.15 -5.10 7.08
C LYS A 50 2.57 -5.06 6.50
N LEU A 51 2.87 -4.10 5.62
CA LEU A 51 4.21 -3.91 5.06
C LEU A 51 5.23 -3.58 6.17
N SER A 52 4.91 -2.62 7.03
CA SER A 52 5.81 -2.19 8.10
C SER A 52 6.11 -3.31 9.09
N ASP A 53 5.11 -4.13 9.43
CA ASP A 53 5.27 -5.27 10.33
C ASP A 53 6.11 -6.36 9.66
N LEU A 54 5.92 -6.62 8.36
CA LEU A 54 6.72 -7.57 7.59
C LEU A 54 8.19 -7.16 7.55
N PHE A 55 8.49 -5.91 7.18
CA PHE A 55 9.86 -5.40 7.13
C PHE A 55 10.54 -5.45 8.50
N LYS A 56 9.81 -5.07 9.55
CA LYS A 56 10.33 -5.09 10.92
C LYS A 56 10.62 -6.50 11.40
N LYS A 57 9.74 -7.47 11.14
CA LYS A 57 9.88 -8.85 11.61
C LYS A 57 10.94 -9.62 10.83
N GLU A 58 10.92 -9.54 9.51
CA GLU A 58 11.74 -10.41 8.66
C GLU A 58 13.10 -9.79 8.32
N LEU A 59 13.17 -8.47 8.19
CA LEU A 59 14.39 -7.77 7.75
C LEU A 59 15.02 -6.90 8.85
N GLN A 60 14.35 -6.75 10.01
CA GLN A 60 14.72 -5.79 11.06
C GLN A 60 14.91 -4.35 10.51
N MET A 61 14.19 -4.03 9.45
CA MET A 61 14.24 -2.74 8.76
C MET A 61 12.87 -2.07 8.77
N LYS A 62 12.83 -0.81 8.34
CA LYS A 62 11.60 -0.08 8.04
C LYS A 62 11.39 -0.07 6.52
N PRO A 63 10.15 0.16 6.05
CA PRO A 63 9.91 0.52 4.65
C PRO A 63 10.75 1.74 4.24
N LYS A 64 10.95 1.93 2.93
CA LYS A 64 11.61 3.12 2.38
C LYS A 64 10.96 4.40 2.92
N GLU A 65 11.78 5.44 3.06
CA GLU A 65 11.31 6.74 3.52
C GLU A 65 10.25 7.34 2.57
N SER A 66 10.32 7.02 1.26
CA SER A 66 9.28 7.38 0.28
C SER A 66 7.93 6.78 0.64
N THR A 67 7.90 5.48 0.97
CA THR A 67 6.71 4.73 1.36
C THR A 67 6.09 5.30 2.64
N ILE A 68 6.93 5.60 3.64
CA ILE A 68 6.49 6.20 4.91
C ILE A 68 5.88 7.59 4.66
N ARG A 69 6.53 8.41 3.83
CA ARG A 69 6.07 9.76 3.49
C ARG A 69 4.75 9.71 2.71
N LEU A 70 4.63 8.79 1.77
CA LEU A 70 3.39 8.56 1.03
C LEU A 70 2.25 8.25 1.99
N TYR A 71 2.41 7.27 2.87
CA TYR A 71 1.40 6.91 3.87
C TYR A 71 0.94 8.12 4.70
N LYS A 72 1.89 8.89 5.25
CA LYS A 72 1.57 10.09 6.05
C LYS A 72 0.79 11.12 5.24
N ASN A 73 1.21 11.37 4.00
CA ASN A 73 0.55 12.32 3.09
C ASN A 73 -0.88 11.88 2.75
N LEU A 74 -1.10 10.60 2.50
CA LEU A 74 -2.43 10.07 2.16
C LEU A 74 -3.38 10.14 3.36
N ILE A 75 -2.91 9.80 4.56
CA ILE A 75 -3.73 9.87 5.78
C ILE A 75 -4.11 11.29 6.17
N MET A 76 -3.23 12.27 5.95
CA MET A 76 -3.54 13.68 6.21
C MET A 76 -4.57 14.27 5.23
N LYS A 77 -4.67 13.70 4.02
CA LYS A 77 -5.53 14.19 2.93
C LYS A 77 -6.87 13.44 2.80
N LEU A 78 -7.13 12.47 3.68
CA LEU A 78 -8.36 11.68 3.72
C LEU A 78 -9.38 12.26 4.69
#